data_AF-A0A133ZZJ1-F1
#
_entry.id   AF-A0A133ZZJ1-F1
#
_cell.length_a   1.000
_cell.length_b   1.000
_cell.length_c   1.000
_cell.angle_alpha   90.00
_cell.angle_beta   90.00
_cell.angle_gamma   90.00
#
_symmetry.space_group_name_H-M   'P 1'
#
loop_
_entity.id
_entity.type
_entity.pdbx_description
1 polymer ?
#
loop_
_entity_poly.entity_id
_entity_poly.type
_entity_poly.pdbx_seq_one_letter_code
_entity_poly.pdbx_strand_id
1 'polypeptide(L)'
;MIESLYILIITSLACAVLGVFLVLRRLSMVSDAISHSVLLGIVIGYFVTKDIGSVLLIIGASLFGVLTTVCIELLIKSKRVTEDASVGIIFPLFFSIAVILITRYARNVHLDTEMVLIGEIILAPLHRINFLGLSLPKALVQMSFVLLINIVFIAVFFRKLKISSFDPVYAGVAGIAGAGLYYVFMALVSFTAVSAFESVGAILTISFFISPAASAYLISKDLKITIFLAAVYAVVNSCIGYFLAVKFNVSMSGMCAVVSGLTFMITIAVYPGGIITKMIRYIKNKNRFSRELLILHIDNHTGKKNALGELGYSTIREHIAWSDRKLKYVLDKLIKKGYVYRAKERGVYSLTETGKKLCNDIRKHYGLRVRENDMAKIDTGRDDYILAIYELIEKKETATNKKIAEILGVKAASVSEMLKKLTEEGEVYTENKSILLTETGKIRARTLLTKHRLWELFLVEYLGYSWQDVHEDAKALEYVTSNGLKDRLNEFLKKPMHCPHGNEIYENHPDTDKVKKLSEVSRGSSCRLHKVDDDRDLIEYLEEKKIAIGDEFVVKDIDDFDDSILVSSASEDKHIAGKAAVRMMVEII
;
A
#
# COMPACT_ATOMS: atom_id res chain seq x y z
N MET A 1 -1.85 33.23 39.32
CA MET A 1 -2.35 31.92 38.84
C MET A 1 -2.86 31.96 37.39
N ILE A 2 -3.74 32.90 37.00
CA ILE A 2 -4.21 32.99 35.60
C ILE A 2 -3.05 33.22 34.61
N GLU A 3 -2.02 33.97 34.98
CA GLU A 3 -0.82 34.14 34.15
C GLU A 3 -0.11 32.82 33.85
N SER A 4 -0.11 31.85 34.77
CA SER A 4 0.43 30.50 34.54
C SER A 4 -0.34 29.76 33.45
N LEU A 5 -1.66 29.96 33.36
CA LEU A 5 -2.49 29.42 32.27
C LEU A 5 -2.11 30.03 30.92
N TYR A 6 -1.87 31.35 30.86
CA TYR A 6 -1.43 31.98 29.61
C TYR A 6 -0.05 31.49 29.16
N ILE A 7 0.89 31.33 30.10
CA ILE A 7 2.21 30.74 29.81
C ILE A 7 2.04 29.32 29.27
N LEU A 8 1.19 28.49 29.89
CA LEU A 8 0.88 27.14 29.43
C LEU A 8 0.32 27.10 28.01
N ILE A 9 -0.66 27.95 27.70
CA ILE A 9 -1.31 28.02 26.39
C ILE A 9 -0.31 28.45 25.31
N ILE A 10 0.45 29.52 25.55
CA ILE A 10 1.40 30.03 24.56
C ILE A 10 2.54 29.04 24.36
N THR A 11 3.03 28.41 25.42
CA THR A 11 4.07 27.37 25.34
C THR A 11 3.57 26.15 24.58
N SER A 12 2.36 25.66 24.87
CA SER A 12 1.79 24.50 24.19
C SER A 12 1.54 24.77 22.71
N LEU A 13 1.10 25.98 22.35
CA LEU A 13 0.98 26.42 20.96
C LEU A 13 2.35 26.48 20.26
N ALA A 14 3.37 27.06 20.90
CA ALA A 14 4.71 27.19 20.31
C ALA A 14 5.30 25.82 19.94
N CYS A 15 5.11 24.83 20.81
CA CYS A 15 5.56 23.46 20.60
C CYS A 15 4.68 22.70 19.59
N ALA A 16 3.35 22.76 19.71
CA ALA A 16 2.45 21.93 18.92
C ALA A 16 2.54 22.21 17.41
N VAL A 17 2.74 23.47 17.01
CA VAL A 17 2.83 23.86 15.59
C VAL A 17 4.06 23.24 14.91
N LEU A 18 5.22 23.21 15.59
CA LEU A 18 6.41 22.49 15.12
C LEU A 18 6.25 20.97 15.29
N GLY A 19 5.55 20.55 16.34
CA GLY A 19 5.25 19.17 16.68
C GLY A 19 4.61 18.38 15.56
N VAL A 20 3.72 19.00 14.77
CA VAL A 20 3.11 18.36 13.60
C VAL A 20 4.16 17.86 12.61
N PHE A 21 5.18 18.66 12.33
CA PHE A 21 6.26 18.27 11.42
C PHE A 21 7.21 17.23 12.05
N LEU A 22 7.44 17.28 13.37
CA LEU A 22 8.21 16.24 14.07
C LEU A 22 7.53 14.88 13.98
N VAL A 23 6.22 14.83 14.24
CA VAL A 23 5.43 13.58 14.15
C VAL A 23 5.40 13.06 12.71
N LEU A 24 5.16 13.93 11.72
CA LEU A 24 5.15 13.52 10.31
C LEU A 24 6.48 12.94 9.83
N ARG A 25 7.60 13.49 10.33
CA ARG A 25 8.95 13.04 9.99
C ARG A 25 9.45 11.87 10.84
N ARG A 26 8.63 11.33 11.75
CA ARG A 26 9.00 10.28 12.73
C ARG A 26 10.14 10.69 13.68
N LEU A 27 10.31 11.99 13.90
CA LEU A 27 11.34 12.55 14.78
C LEU A 27 10.78 12.86 16.18
N SER A 28 9.71 12.18 16.61
CA SER A 28 9.08 12.45 17.90
C SER A 28 10.04 12.21 19.08
N MET A 29 10.90 11.19 18.98
CA MET A 29 11.90 10.86 20.02
C MET A 29 13.06 11.87 20.08
N VAL A 30 13.24 12.69 19.04
CA VAL A 30 14.32 13.69 19.01
C VAL A 30 14.06 14.83 20.00
N SER A 31 12.79 15.18 20.24
CA SER A 31 12.44 16.20 21.24
C SER A 31 12.86 15.79 22.66
N ASP A 32 12.79 14.49 22.97
CA ASP A 32 13.23 13.93 24.26
C ASP A 32 14.75 14.00 24.38
N ALA A 33 15.47 13.57 23.33
CA ALA A 33 16.93 13.65 23.25
C ALA A 33 17.46 15.09 23.43
N ILE A 34 16.79 16.08 22.81
CA ILE A 34 17.12 17.49 22.97
C ILE A 34 16.98 17.91 24.43
N SER A 35 15.86 17.55 25.08
CA SER A 35 15.56 18.01 26.45
C SER A 35 16.64 17.61 27.47
N HIS A 36 17.26 16.45 27.27
CA HIS A 36 18.32 15.98 28.15
C HIS A 36 19.74 16.40 27.74
N SER A 37 20.01 16.55 26.45
CA SER A 37 21.31 17.03 25.96
C SER A 37 21.53 18.52 26.20
N VAL A 38 20.45 19.29 26.30
CA VAL A 38 20.45 20.72 26.62
C VAL A 38 21.19 21.03 27.92
N LEU A 39 21.12 20.13 28.92
CA LEU A 39 21.83 20.32 30.19
C LEU A 39 23.34 20.53 29.98
N LEU A 40 23.96 19.78 29.07
CA LEU A 40 25.39 19.94 28.76
C LEU A 40 25.68 21.32 28.16
N GLY A 41 24.82 21.80 27.25
CA GLY A 41 24.93 23.14 26.67
C GLY A 41 24.77 24.25 27.71
N ILE A 42 23.86 24.10 28.67
CA ILE A 42 23.67 25.04 29.79
C ILE A 42 24.93 25.09 30.66
N VAL A 43 25.49 23.93 31.02
CA VAL A 43 26.69 23.83 31.88
C VAL A 43 27.91 24.48 31.23
N ILE A 44 28.13 24.21 29.94
CA ILE A 44 29.22 24.84 29.18
C ILE A 44 28.99 26.36 29.10
N GLY A 45 27.76 26.79 28.80
CA GLY A 45 27.38 28.21 28.78
C GLY A 45 27.67 28.90 30.11
N TYR A 46 27.30 28.25 31.22
CA TYR A 46 27.56 28.76 32.57
C TYR A 46 29.07 28.86 32.88
N PHE A 47 29.92 27.92 32.45
CA PHE A 47 31.36 28.06 32.68
C PHE A 47 31.98 29.24 31.94
N VAL A 48 31.41 29.62 30.78
CA VAL A 48 31.86 30.79 30.02
C VAL A 48 31.38 32.09 30.66
N THR A 49 30.11 32.18 31.04
CA THR A 49 29.52 33.43 31.54
C THR A 49 29.67 33.63 33.04
N LYS A 50 29.73 32.53 33.80
CA LYS A 50 29.57 32.47 35.27
C LYS A 50 28.27 33.10 35.77
N ASP A 51 27.28 33.25 34.90
CA ASP A 51 25.99 33.87 35.19
C ASP A 51 24.85 32.98 34.66
N ILE A 52 23.94 32.59 35.56
CA ILE A 52 22.80 31.71 35.31
C ILE A 52 21.68 32.46 34.56
N GLY A 53 21.64 33.79 34.63
CA GLY A 53 20.63 34.62 33.95
C GLY A 53 20.99 34.99 32.51
N SER A 54 22.18 34.62 32.03
CA SER A 54 22.68 35.08 30.73
C SER A 54 21.98 34.39 29.55
N VAL A 55 21.61 35.19 28.54
CA VAL A 55 21.06 34.70 27.25
C VAL A 55 22.01 33.71 26.56
N LEU A 56 23.31 33.78 26.84
CA LEU A 56 24.30 32.86 26.30
C LEU A 56 24.07 31.40 26.73
N LEU A 57 23.41 31.16 27.87
CA LEU A 57 23.04 29.79 28.28
C LEU A 57 22.00 29.20 27.32
N ILE A 58 21.01 30.01 26.89
CA ILE A 58 19.98 29.59 25.93
C ILE A 58 20.62 29.32 24.56
N ILE A 59 21.56 30.16 24.15
CA ILE A 59 22.29 29.98 22.88
C ILE A 59 23.14 28.70 22.95
N GLY A 60 23.89 28.48 24.03
CA GLY A 60 24.70 27.28 24.24
C GLY A 60 23.86 26.00 24.28
N ALA A 61 22.75 26.03 25.02
CA ALA A 61 21.75 24.97 25.06
C ALA A 61 21.17 24.65 23.68
N SER A 62 20.80 25.67 22.91
CA SER A 62 20.20 25.50 21.58
C SER A 62 21.21 24.97 20.56
N LEU A 63 22.44 25.46 20.59
CA LEU A 63 23.54 24.94 19.75
C LEU A 63 23.83 23.48 20.08
N PHE A 64 23.83 23.12 21.36
CA PHE A 64 24.10 21.76 21.78
C PHE A 64 22.93 20.79 21.46
N GLY A 65 21.69 21.27 21.50
CA GLY A 65 20.55 20.51 21.00
C GLY A 65 20.64 20.27 19.49
N VAL A 66 21.07 21.26 18.69
CA VAL A 66 21.38 21.05 17.27
C VAL A 66 22.50 20.04 17.08
N LEU A 67 23.61 20.17 17.82
CA LEU A 67 24.72 19.21 17.78
C LEU A 67 24.24 17.79 18.07
N THR A 68 23.34 17.63 19.04
CA THR A 68 22.72 16.35 19.38
C THR A 68 21.96 15.75 18.21
N THR A 69 21.14 16.56 17.53
CA THR A 69 20.41 16.11 16.34
C THR A 69 21.35 15.72 15.20
N VAL A 70 22.45 16.45 15.02
CA VAL A 70 23.50 16.12 14.04
C VAL A 70 24.15 14.78 14.38
N CYS A 71 24.53 14.55 15.64
CA CYS A 71 25.14 13.30 16.08
C CYS A 71 24.19 12.09 15.89
N ILE A 72 22.91 12.25 16.24
CA ILE A 72 21.88 11.22 16.03
C ILE A 72 21.74 10.91 14.53
N GLU A 73 21.64 11.94 13.69
CA GLU A 73 21.51 11.78 12.24
C GLU A 73 22.73 11.10 11.62
N LEU A 74 23.95 11.42 12.08
CA LEU A 74 25.18 10.76 11.62
C LEU A 74 25.19 9.25 11.96
N LEU A 75 24.67 8.88 13.14
CA LEU A 75 24.51 7.48 13.51
C LEU A 75 23.44 6.77 12.66
N ILE A 76 22.30 7.41 12.43
CA ILE A 76 21.24 6.88 11.56
C ILE A 76 21.77 6.65 10.14
N LYS A 77 22.50 7.62 9.59
CA LYS A 77 23.11 7.53 8.25
C LYS A 77 24.17 6.45 8.14
N SER A 78 24.81 6.06 9.25
CA SER A 78 25.78 4.95 9.26
C SER A 78 25.13 3.60 8.95
N LYS A 79 23.79 3.48 9.07
CA LYS A 79 23.01 2.24 8.93
C LYS A 79 23.43 1.09 9.86
N ARG A 80 24.26 1.37 10.88
CA ARG A 80 24.73 0.38 11.86
C ARG A 80 23.79 0.22 13.05
N VAL A 81 22.95 1.22 13.30
CA VAL A 81 22.10 1.33 14.49
C VAL A 81 20.73 1.87 14.06
N THR A 82 19.65 1.45 14.73
CA THR A 82 18.29 1.96 14.49
C THR A 82 18.12 3.40 14.99
N GLU A 83 17.08 4.10 14.53
CA GLU A 83 16.79 5.48 14.94
C GLU A 83 16.64 5.61 16.47
N ASP A 84 15.83 4.75 17.09
CA ASP A 84 15.60 4.75 18.54
C ASP A 84 16.87 4.43 19.33
N ALA A 85 17.69 3.49 18.85
CA ALA A 85 18.95 3.16 19.49
C ALA A 85 19.99 4.28 19.33
N SER A 86 19.98 5.01 18.21
CA SER A 86 20.84 6.18 18.00
C SER A 86 20.53 7.28 19.02
N VAL A 87 19.24 7.56 19.23
CA VAL A 87 18.78 8.46 20.30
C VAL A 87 19.22 7.94 21.67
N GLY A 88 18.99 6.66 21.95
CA GLY A 88 19.33 6.00 23.21
C GLY A 88 20.83 5.90 23.52
N ILE A 89 21.71 6.07 22.54
CA ILE A 89 23.18 6.13 22.74
C ILE A 89 23.63 7.57 23.02
N ILE A 90 23.17 8.52 22.21
CA ILE A 90 23.64 9.92 22.28
C ILE A 90 23.13 10.62 23.55
N PHE A 91 21.87 10.40 23.92
CA PHE A 91 21.28 11.06 25.10
C PHE A 91 22.07 10.71 26.39
N PRO A 92 22.24 9.44 26.79
CA PRO A 92 22.95 9.11 28.03
C PRO A 92 24.41 9.56 28.02
N LEU A 93 25.06 9.58 26.85
CA LEU A 93 26.42 10.09 26.70
C LEU A 93 26.51 11.57 27.09
N PHE A 94 25.70 12.43 26.47
CA PHE A 94 25.76 13.86 26.77
C PHE A 94 25.21 14.19 28.16
N PHE A 95 24.19 13.47 28.61
CA PHE A 95 23.63 13.64 29.94
C PHE A 95 24.66 13.27 31.03
N SER A 96 25.36 12.14 30.89
CA SER A 96 26.38 11.72 31.86
C SER A 96 27.55 12.71 31.92
N ILE A 97 28.01 13.23 30.78
CA ILE A 97 29.05 14.27 30.74
C ILE A 97 28.57 15.54 31.47
N ALA A 98 27.34 15.99 31.22
CA ALA A 98 26.77 17.16 31.90
C ALA A 98 26.75 16.97 33.43
N VAL A 99 26.24 15.83 33.90
CA VAL A 99 26.16 15.51 35.33
C VAL A 99 27.56 15.44 35.96
N ILE A 100 28.55 14.84 35.29
CA ILE A 100 29.94 14.80 35.77
C ILE A 100 30.51 16.21 35.91
N LEU A 101 30.29 17.08 34.92
CA LEU A 101 30.76 18.47 34.96
C LEU A 101 30.10 19.26 36.09
N ILE A 102 28.78 19.13 36.28
CA ILE A 102 28.06 19.78 37.38
C ILE A 102 28.59 19.31 38.74
N THR A 103 28.70 17.99 38.93
CA THR A 103 29.09 17.37 40.21
C THR A 103 30.53 17.73 40.61
N ARG A 104 31.42 17.90 39.61
CA ARG A 104 32.83 18.20 39.84
C ARG A 104 33.11 19.69 40.00
N TYR A 105 32.47 20.54 39.20
CA TYR A 105 32.86 21.96 39.08
C TYR A 105 31.77 22.96 39.50
N ALA A 106 30.52 22.53 39.65
CA ALA A 106 29.38 23.39 39.98
C ALA A 106 28.64 22.98 41.27
N ARG A 107 29.32 22.25 42.18
CA ARG A 107 28.72 21.71 43.43
C ARG A 107 28.07 22.75 44.35
N ASN A 108 28.52 24.01 44.27
CA ASN A 108 28.00 25.12 45.08
C ASN A 108 26.95 25.98 44.34
N VAL A 109 26.65 25.64 43.07
CA VAL A 109 25.57 26.26 42.30
C VAL A 109 24.37 25.35 42.49
N HIS A 110 23.32 25.83 43.17
CA HIS A 110 22.07 25.10 43.35
C HIS A 110 21.31 25.01 42.02
N LEU A 111 21.81 24.19 41.09
CA LEU A 111 21.08 23.73 39.92
C LEU A 111 20.22 22.55 40.37
N ASP A 112 19.01 22.85 40.85
CA ASP A 112 18.10 21.81 41.28
C ASP A 112 17.60 21.02 40.06
N THR A 113 18.12 19.79 39.92
CA THR A 113 17.80 18.92 38.80
C THR A 113 16.30 18.59 38.73
N GLU A 114 15.59 18.62 39.87
CA GLU A 114 14.14 18.36 39.91
C GLU A 114 13.34 19.55 39.34
N MET A 115 13.71 20.79 39.66
CA MET A 115 13.13 21.98 39.03
C MET A 115 13.32 21.99 37.51
N VAL A 116 14.50 21.55 37.07
CA VAL A 116 14.90 21.45 35.66
C VAL A 116 14.13 20.35 34.93
N LEU A 117 13.85 19.21 35.58
CA LEU A 117 13.16 18.06 34.98
C LEU A 117 11.63 18.20 34.97
N ILE A 118 11.03 18.64 36.09
CA ILE A 118 9.58 18.64 36.30
C ILE A 118 8.95 20.00 35.92
N GLY A 119 9.71 21.09 36.06
CA GLY A 119 9.28 22.46 35.79
C GLY A 119 8.26 22.98 36.81
N GLU A 120 8.50 24.16 37.40
CA GLU A 120 7.57 24.82 38.32
C GLU A 120 6.89 26.04 37.68
N ILE A 121 5.89 25.78 36.83
CA ILE A 121 5.09 26.81 36.14
C ILE A 121 4.43 27.79 37.11
N ILE A 122 4.21 27.38 38.36
CA ILE A 122 3.58 28.21 39.40
C ILE A 122 4.46 29.43 39.72
N LEU A 123 5.78 29.28 39.66
CA LEU A 123 6.74 30.35 39.94
C LEU A 123 7.08 31.20 38.71
N ALA A 124 6.78 30.73 37.50
CA ALA A 124 7.07 31.44 36.25
C ALA A 124 6.53 32.89 36.19
N PRO A 125 5.34 33.22 36.75
CA PRO A 125 4.84 34.59 36.81
C PRO A 125 5.58 35.54 37.77
N LEU A 126 6.45 35.03 38.64
CA LEU A 126 7.21 35.85 39.60
C LEU A 126 8.35 36.61 38.94
N HIS A 127 9.00 36.03 37.92
CA HIS A 127 10.04 36.69 37.15
C HIS A 127 9.43 37.59 36.07
N ARG A 128 9.40 38.90 36.33
CA ARG A 128 8.73 39.90 35.49
C ARG A 128 9.72 40.80 34.76
N ILE A 129 9.30 41.25 33.58
CA ILE A 129 10.00 42.27 32.79
C ILE A 129 9.00 43.36 32.41
N ASN A 130 9.49 44.61 32.32
CA ASN A 130 8.69 45.71 31.81
C ASN A 130 8.78 45.70 30.28
N PHE A 131 7.68 45.33 29.63
CA PHE A 131 7.57 45.26 28.19
C PHE A 131 6.44 46.18 27.72
N LEU A 132 6.74 47.16 26.87
CA LEU A 132 5.78 48.15 26.38
C LEU A 132 5.01 48.89 27.50
N GLY A 133 5.67 49.15 28.64
CA GLY A 133 5.06 49.82 29.80
C GLY A 133 4.19 48.92 30.70
N LEU A 134 4.03 47.63 30.36
CA LEU A 134 3.31 46.64 31.16
C LEU A 134 4.29 45.68 31.85
N SER A 135 4.04 45.38 33.13
CA SER A 135 4.82 44.39 33.89
C SER A 135 4.30 42.98 33.61
N LEU A 136 4.95 42.27 32.68
CA LEU A 136 4.55 40.94 32.23
C LEU A 136 5.58 39.87 32.66
N PRO A 137 5.16 38.61 32.87
CA PRO A 137 6.09 37.51 33.10
C PRO A 137 7.09 37.34 31.95
N LYS A 138 8.38 37.17 32.27
CA LYS A 138 9.46 36.94 31.29
C LYS A 138 9.13 35.75 30.36
N ALA A 139 8.69 34.63 30.95
CA ALA A 139 8.34 33.42 30.22
C ALA A 139 7.20 33.65 29.20
N LEU A 140 6.20 34.47 29.55
CA LEU A 140 5.09 34.79 28.67
C LEU A 140 5.56 35.55 27.42
N VAL A 141 6.42 36.57 27.62
CA VAL A 141 6.95 37.38 26.53
C VAL A 141 7.90 36.55 25.66
N GLN A 142 8.81 35.79 26.28
CA GLN A 142 9.76 34.91 25.59
C GLN A 142 9.03 33.88 24.72
N MET A 143 8.08 33.14 25.28
CA MET A 143 7.35 32.12 24.53
C MET A 143 6.41 32.71 23.48
N SER A 144 5.88 33.91 23.69
CA SER A 144 5.13 34.63 22.64
C SER A 144 6.02 34.98 21.44
N PHE A 145 7.25 35.41 21.69
CA PHE A 145 8.23 35.68 20.64
C PHE A 145 8.64 34.40 19.91
N VAL A 146 8.89 33.30 20.64
CA VAL A 146 9.18 31.99 20.04
C VAL A 146 8.01 31.49 19.18
N LEU A 147 6.78 31.59 19.67
CA LEU A 147 5.57 31.23 18.92
C LEU A 147 5.48 32.04 17.61
N LEU A 148 5.73 33.35 17.68
CA LEU A 148 5.72 34.22 16.51
C LEU A 148 6.76 33.79 15.48
N ILE A 149 8.00 33.52 15.90
CA ILE A 149 9.06 33.01 15.02
C ILE A 149 8.62 31.69 14.37
N ASN A 150 8.05 30.76 15.15
CA ASN A 150 7.61 29.46 14.65
C ASN A 150 6.49 29.60 13.59
N ILE A 151 5.51 30.46 13.84
CA ILE A 151 4.42 30.74 12.89
C ILE A 151 4.97 31.38 11.61
N VAL A 152 5.83 32.40 11.74
CA VAL A 152 6.43 33.09 10.58
C VAL A 152 7.27 32.11 9.75
N PHE A 153 8.12 31.31 10.41
CA PHE A 153 8.94 30.31 9.73
C PHE A 153 8.07 29.31 8.98
N ILE A 154 7.03 28.75 9.63
CA ILE A 154 6.14 27.80 8.97
C ILE A 154 5.38 28.46 7.83
N ALA A 155 4.90 29.70 7.97
CA ALA A 155 4.19 30.41 6.92
C ALA A 155 5.06 30.64 5.69
N VAL A 156 6.31 31.10 5.89
CA VAL A 156 7.28 31.38 4.80
C VAL A 156 7.72 30.08 4.13
N PHE A 157 8.06 29.06 4.90
CA PHE A 157 8.61 27.80 4.38
C PHE A 157 7.56 26.71 4.17
N PHE A 158 6.25 27.00 4.29
CA PHE A 158 5.17 26.01 4.29
C PHE A 158 5.24 25.02 3.13
N ARG A 159 5.39 25.55 1.90
CA ARG A 159 5.44 24.71 0.69
C ARG A 159 6.67 23.80 0.69
N LYS A 160 7.83 24.33 1.07
CA LYS A 160 9.10 23.58 1.12
C LYS A 160 9.10 22.53 2.23
N LEU A 161 8.57 22.86 3.41
CA LEU A 161 8.39 21.94 4.53
C LEU A 161 7.40 20.82 4.19
N LYS A 162 6.27 21.14 3.54
CA LYS A 162 5.31 20.14 3.08
C LYS A 162 5.98 19.15 2.13
N ILE A 163 6.61 19.64 1.06
CA ILE A 163 7.23 18.77 0.05
C ILE A 163 8.33 17.92 0.68
N SER A 164 9.28 18.52 1.39
CA SER A 164 10.40 17.79 2.02
C SER A 164 9.99 16.79 3.11
N SER A 165 8.82 16.95 3.73
CA SER A 165 8.35 16.02 4.76
C SER A 165 7.60 14.81 4.19
N PHE A 166 6.96 14.95 3.02
CA PHE A 166 6.20 13.87 2.39
C PHE A 166 7.00 13.15 1.29
N ASP A 167 7.87 13.86 0.58
CA ASP A 167 8.69 13.31 -0.50
C ASP A 167 10.08 13.98 -0.54
N PRO A 168 11.09 13.44 0.15
CA PRO A 168 12.44 13.99 0.15
C PRO A 168 13.15 13.82 -1.20
N VAL A 169 12.78 12.84 -2.02
CA VAL A 169 13.39 12.59 -3.34
C VAL A 169 12.93 13.66 -4.32
N TYR A 170 11.62 13.89 -4.41
CA TYR A 170 11.05 14.96 -5.21
C TYR A 170 11.52 16.34 -4.73
N ALA A 171 11.67 16.55 -3.42
CA ALA A 171 12.24 17.79 -2.89
C ALA A 171 13.64 18.09 -3.45
N GLY A 172 14.48 17.06 -3.57
CA GLY A 172 15.82 17.18 -4.17
C GLY A 172 15.78 17.54 -5.64
N VAL A 173 14.92 16.88 -6.43
CA VAL A 173 14.74 17.17 -7.87
C VAL A 173 14.17 18.58 -8.09
N ALA A 174 13.26 19.03 -7.23
CA ALA A 174 12.67 20.37 -7.28
C ALA A 174 13.63 21.50 -6.84
N GLY A 175 14.91 21.19 -6.58
CA GLY A 175 15.92 22.17 -6.16
C GLY A 175 15.74 22.69 -4.73
N ILE A 176 14.96 22.01 -3.90
CA ILE A 176 14.81 22.37 -2.48
C ILE A 176 16.03 21.82 -1.74
N ALA A 177 16.82 22.70 -1.13
CA ALA A 177 17.94 22.35 -0.27
C ALA A 177 17.46 21.63 1.02
N GLY A 178 17.10 20.35 0.90
CA GLY A 178 16.47 19.55 1.95
C GLY A 178 17.30 19.49 3.24
N ALA A 179 18.62 19.33 3.12
CA ALA A 179 19.53 19.30 4.28
C ALA A 179 19.56 20.65 5.03
N GLY A 180 19.66 21.77 4.31
CA GLY A 180 19.65 23.09 4.93
C GLY A 180 18.34 23.39 5.65
N LEU A 181 17.21 23.11 4.99
CA LEU A 181 15.88 23.29 5.59
C LEU A 181 15.68 22.39 6.83
N TYR A 182 16.20 21.16 6.79
CA TYR A 182 16.20 20.26 7.94
C TYR A 182 16.96 20.84 9.12
N TYR A 183 18.21 21.29 8.95
CA TYR A 183 18.99 21.82 10.07
C TYR A 183 18.43 23.13 10.63
N VAL A 184 17.89 24.01 9.78
CA VAL A 184 17.20 25.21 10.26
C VAL A 184 15.95 24.85 11.05
N PHE A 185 15.17 23.87 10.59
CA PHE A 185 14.01 23.36 11.32
C PHE A 185 14.42 22.74 12.66
N MET A 186 15.48 21.93 12.70
CA MET A 186 15.99 21.33 13.93
C MET A 186 16.56 22.37 14.90
N ALA A 187 17.21 23.42 14.41
CA ALA A 187 17.63 24.55 15.22
C ALA A 187 16.45 25.28 15.85
N LEU A 188 15.37 25.47 15.09
CA LEU A 188 14.17 26.11 15.60
C LEU A 188 13.42 25.25 16.63
N VAL A 189 13.34 23.93 16.40
CA VAL A 189 12.81 22.96 17.36
C VAL A 189 13.65 22.97 18.63
N SER A 190 14.99 22.94 18.51
CA SER A 190 15.88 22.98 19.65
C SER A 190 15.74 24.27 20.46
N PHE A 191 15.69 25.43 19.80
CA PHE A 191 15.50 26.71 20.46
C PHE A 191 14.13 26.81 21.16
N THR A 192 13.09 26.30 20.51
CA THR A 192 11.74 26.22 21.11
C THR A 192 11.72 25.30 22.31
N ALA A 193 12.35 24.12 22.22
CA ALA A 193 12.42 23.15 23.31
C ALA A 193 13.16 23.72 24.52
N VAL A 194 14.31 24.38 24.33
CA VAL A 194 15.06 25.04 25.41
C VAL A 194 14.24 26.14 26.08
N SER A 195 13.57 26.99 25.30
CA SER A 195 12.76 28.08 25.84
C SER A 195 11.54 27.56 26.61
N ALA A 196 10.88 26.53 26.09
CA ALA A 196 9.76 25.85 26.74
C ALA A 196 10.20 25.11 28.01
N PHE A 197 11.39 24.51 27.99
CA PHE A 197 12.00 23.82 29.12
C PHE A 197 12.23 24.75 30.32
N GLU A 198 12.81 25.94 30.11
CA GLU A 198 12.98 26.95 31.18
C GLU A 198 11.62 27.41 31.76
N SER A 199 10.58 27.45 30.92
CA SER A 199 9.26 27.97 31.30
C SER A 199 8.37 26.95 32.01
N VAL A 200 8.40 25.70 31.55
CA VAL A 200 7.36 24.70 31.82
C VAL A 200 7.93 23.33 32.21
N GLY A 201 9.22 23.07 31.95
CA GLY A 201 9.92 21.82 32.28
C GLY A 201 10.05 20.85 31.11
N ALA A 202 10.95 19.88 31.25
CA ALA A 202 11.32 18.91 30.20
C ALA A 202 10.14 18.02 29.77
N ILE A 203 9.52 17.34 30.73
CA ILE A 203 8.51 16.31 30.48
C ILE A 203 7.28 16.91 29.79
N LEU A 204 6.83 18.06 30.27
CA LEU A 204 5.66 18.72 29.68
C LEU A 204 5.97 19.31 28.30
N THR A 205 7.20 19.80 28.07
CA THR A 205 7.64 20.25 26.75
C THR A 205 7.53 19.15 25.71
N ILE A 206 8.02 17.94 26.02
CA ILE A 206 7.91 16.75 25.15
C ILE A 206 6.43 16.42 24.88
N SER A 207 5.60 16.45 25.93
CA SER A 207 4.16 16.21 25.79
C SER A 207 3.49 17.21 24.82
N PHE A 208 3.85 18.49 24.89
CA PHE A 208 3.32 19.52 23.99
C PHE A 208 3.79 19.42 22.54
N PHE A 209 5.02 18.94 22.29
CA PHE A 209 5.46 18.66 20.93
C PHE A 209 4.71 17.48 20.31
N ILE A 210 4.49 16.41 21.08
CA ILE A 210 4.07 15.12 20.51
C ILE A 210 2.56 14.92 20.58
N SER A 211 1.94 15.04 21.75
CA SER A 211 0.55 14.58 21.95
C SER A 211 -0.48 15.37 21.12
N PRO A 212 -0.50 16.72 21.13
CA PRO A 212 -1.45 17.49 20.32
C PRO A 212 -1.28 17.23 18.82
N ALA A 213 -0.03 17.14 18.36
CA ALA A 213 0.32 16.86 16.97
C ALA A 213 -0.11 15.45 16.53
N ALA A 214 0.20 14.43 17.34
CA ALA A 214 -0.18 13.05 17.07
C ALA A 214 -1.70 12.86 17.09
N SER A 215 -2.40 13.51 18.03
CA SER A 215 -3.87 13.52 18.08
C SER A 215 -4.48 14.12 16.82
N ALA A 216 -3.99 15.29 16.41
CA ALA A 216 -4.47 15.98 15.20
C ALA A 216 -4.20 15.17 13.92
N TYR A 217 -3.04 14.52 13.84
CA TYR A 217 -2.65 13.71 12.68
C TYR A 217 -3.56 12.50 12.44
N LEU A 218 -4.15 11.93 13.50
CA LEU A 218 -5.09 10.80 13.36
C LEU A 218 -6.45 11.21 12.79
N ILE A 219 -6.82 12.48 12.92
CA ILE A 219 -8.14 12.99 12.52
C ILE A 219 -8.13 13.54 11.10
N SER A 220 -7.10 14.33 10.75
CA SER A 220 -7.06 15.05 9.48
C SER A 220 -5.92 14.56 8.58
N LYS A 221 -6.23 14.42 7.28
CA LYS A 221 -5.25 14.15 6.22
C LYS A 221 -4.66 15.42 5.60
N ASP A 222 -5.26 16.58 5.88
CA ASP A 222 -4.82 17.86 5.34
C ASP A 222 -3.89 18.58 6.32
N LEU A 223 -2.64 18.80 5.93
CA LEU A 223 -1.59 19.39 6.78
C LEU A 223 -2.01 20.72 7.44
N LYS A 224 -2.70 21.62 6.70
CA LYS A 224 -3.17 22.90 7.26
C LYS A 224 -4.17 22.68 8.39
N ILE A 225 -5.11 21.75 8.19
CA ILE A 225 -6.11 21.38 9.18
C ILE A 225 -5.43 20.66 10.35
N THR A 226 -4.43 19.82 10.11
CA THR A 226 -3.65 19.15 11.16
C THR A 226 -2.93 20.15 12.06
N ILE A 227 -2.28 21.18 11.51
CA ILE A 227 -1.65 22.25 12.32
C ILE A 227 -2.68 23.00 13.15
N PHE A 228 -3.81 23.36 12.56
CA PHE A 228 -4.89 24.04 13.28
C PHE A 228 -5.46 23.16 14.41
N LEU A 229 -5.77 21.89 14.13
CA LEU A 229 -6.26 20.95 15.13
C LEU A 229 -5.23 20.71 16.24
N ALA A 230 -3.93 20.61 15.92
CA ALA A 230 -2.88 20.45 16.92
C ALA A 230 -2.86 21.66 17.88
N ALA A 231 -3.02 22.87 17.36
CA ALA A 231 -3.16 24.07 18.18
C ALA A 231 -4.41 24.03 19.07
N VAL A 232 -5.55 23.57 18.55
CA VAL A 232 -6.79 23.39 19.33
C VAL A 232 -6.58 22.37 20.45
N TYR A 233 -6.00 21.21 20.16
CA TYR A 233 -5.66 20.21 21.18
C TYR A 233 -4.72 20.77 22.23
N ALA A 234 -3.70 21.52 21.83
CA ALA A 234 -2.75 22.14 22.75
C ALA A 234 -3.45 23.08 23.74
N VAL A 235 -4.31 23.98 23.25
CA VAL A 235 -5.08 24.92 24.09
C VAL A 235 -6.03 24.16 25.02
N VAL A 236 -6.81 23.22 24.48
CA VAL A 236 -7.80 22.44 25.26
C VAL A 236 -7.11 21.62 26.35
N ASN A 237 -6.02 20.93 26.02
CA ASN A 237 -5.27 20.11 26.97
C ASN A 237 -4.62 20.96 28.07
N SER A 238 -4.04 22.11 27.72
CA SER A 238 -3.48 23.06 28.69
C SER A 238 -4.55 23.62 29.63
N CYS A 239 -5.71 24.00 29.10
CA CYS A 239 -6.82 24.52 29.91
C CYS A 239 -7.37 23.46 30.88
N ILE A 240 -7.73 22.29 30.37
CA ILE A 240 -8.27 21.19 31.19
C ILE A 240 -7.22 20.77 32.23
N GLY A 241 -5.96 20.60 31.81
CA GLY A 241 -4.85 20.25 32.68
C GLY A 241 -4.66 21.25 33.82
N TYR A 242 -4.66 22.55 33.52
CA TYR A 242 -4.56 23.61 34.52
C TYR A 242 -5.71 23.59 35.53
N PHE A 243 -6.98 23.55 35.07
CA PHE A 243 -8.12 23.57 35.97
C PHE A 243 -8.19 22.32 36.86
N LEU A 244 -7.86 21.14 36.32
CA LEU A 244 -7.78 19.92 37.10
C LEU A 244 -6.62 19.96 38.10
N ALA A 245 -5.46 20.50 37.71
CA ALA A 245 -4.30 20.63 38.59
C ALA A 245 -4.63 21.49 39.82
N VAL A 246 -5.26 22.65 39.59
CA VAL A 246 -5.69 23.56 40.65
C VAL A 246 -6.75 22.91 41.53
N LYS A 247 -7.73 22.22 40.93
CA LYS A 247 -8.81 21.55 41.68
C LYS A 247 -8.32 20.43 42.59
N PHE A 248 -7.36 19.63 42.11
CA PHE A 248 -6.82 18.49 42.84
C PHE A 248 -5.54 18.82 43.64
N ASN A 249 -5.06 20.07 43.58
CA ASN A 249 -3.82 20.52 44.20
C ASN A 249 -2.61 19.63 43.85
N VAL A 250 -2.44 19.35 42.56
CA VAL A 250 -1.34 18.55 42.03
C VAL A 250 -0.49 19.37 41.05
N SER A 251 0.67 18.85 40.66
CA SER A 251 1.56 19.50 39.68
C SER A 251 0.81 19.85 38.38
N MET A 252 0.88 21.13 37.99
CA MET A 252 0.33 21.60 36.71
C MET A 252 0.99 20.90 35.52
N SER A 253 2.32 20.73 35.57
CA SER A 253 3.09 20.05 34.52
C SER A 253 2.64 18.61 34.33
N GLY A 254 2.57 17.85 35.43
CA GLY A 254 2.15 16.46 35.41
C GLY A 254 0.70 16.28 34.96
N MET A 255 -0.23 17.10 35.47
CA MET A 255 -1.65 16.99 35.10
C MET A 255 -1.89 17.35 33.63
N CYS A 256 -1.23 18.38 33.09
CA CYS A 256 -1.32 18.71 31.66
C CYS A 256 -0.79 17.57 30.77
N ALA A 257 0.28 16.88 31.18
CA ALA A 257 0.80 15.73 30.47
C ALA A 257 -0.18 14.54 30.50
N VAL A 258 -0.80 14.26 31.66
CA VAL A 258 -1.83 13.21 31.81
C VAL A 258 -3.05 13.51 30.94
N VAL A 259 -3.57 14.74 30.96
CA VAL A 259 -4.68 15.16 30.11
C VAL A 259 -4.33 15.03 28.63
N SER A 260 -3.11 15.41 28.24
CA SER A 260 -2.63 15.23 26.87
C SER A 260 -2.54 13.75 26.48
N GLY A 261 -2.12 12.86 27.38
CA GLY A 261 -2.15 11.41 27.15
C GLY A 261 -3.58 10.85 26.99
N LEU A 262 -4.50 11.27 27.87
CA LEU A 262 -5.89 10.83 27.83
C LEU A 262 -6.62 11.28 26.55
N THR A 263 -6.45 12.55 26.16
CA THR A 263 -7.06 13.06 24.94
C THR A 263 -6.52 12.39 23.68
N PHE A 264 -5.23 12.06 23.65
CA PHE A 264 -4.64 11.23 22.60
C PHE A 264 -5.24 9.82 22.57
N MET A 265 -5.37 9.15 23.72
CA MET A 265 -5.97 7.81 23.82
C MET A 265 -7.45 7.79 23.38
N ILE A 266 -8.23 8.79 23.77
CA ILE A 266 -9.61 8.96 23.31
C ILE A 266 -9.63 9.15 21.79
N THR A 267 -8.72 9.96 21.25
CA THR A 267 -8.62 10.20 19.81
C THR A 267 -8.30 8.91 19.05
N ILE A 268 -7.33 8.10 19.53
CA ILE A 268 -7.02 6.77 18.99
C ILE A 268 -8.24 5.84 19.03
N ALA A 269 -9.02 5.89 20.10
CA ALA A 269 -10.17 5.01 20.24
C ALA A 269 -11.28 5.35 19.23
N VAL A 270 -11.53 6.64 19.00
CA VAL A 270 -12.71 7.16 18.28
C VAL A 270 -12.48 7.43 16.79
N TYR A 271 -11.24 7.67 16.33
CA TYR A 271 -11.02 8.04 14.93
C TYR A 271 -11.55 7.00 13.93
N PRO A 272 -11.82 7.35 12.65
CA PRO A 272 -12.50 6.47 11.69
C PRO A 272 -11.84 5.09 11.45
N GLY A 273 -10.54 4.97 11.73
CA GLY A 273 -9.77 3.72 11.68
C GLY A 273 -9.40 3.16 13.06
N GLY A 274 -9.88 3.78 14.13
CA GLY A 274 -9.63 3.44 15.53
C GLY A 274 -10.29 2.14 15.97
N ILE A 275 -9.90 1.69 17.16
CA ILE A 275 -10.27 0.38 17.70
C ILE A 275 -11.80 0.27 17.88
N ILE A 276 -12.42 1.27 18.51
CA ILE A 276 -13.86 1.28 18.79
C ILE A 276 -14.64 1.40 17.47
N THR A 277 -14.23 2.31 16.58
CA THR A 277 -14.91 2.52 15.30
C THR A 277 -14.83 1.29 14.40
N LYS A 278 -13.69 0.60 14.35
CA LYS A 278 -13.54 -0.69 13.67
C LYS A 278 -14.43 -1.76 14.28
N MET A 279 -14.48 -1.88 15.60
CA MET A 279 -15.33 -2.85 16.29
C MET A 279 -16.81 -2.61 16.02
N ILE A 280 -17.27 -1.36 16.09
CA ILE A 280 -18.66 -0.98 15.77
C ILE A 280 -18.97 -1.29 14.31
N ARG A 281 -18.07 -0.93 13.37
CA ARG A 281 -18.26 -1.20 11.94
C ARG A 281 -18.29 -2.70 11.65
N TYR A 282 -17.45 -3.49 12.31
CA TYR A 282 -17.46 -4.95 12.19
C TYR A 282 -18.79 -5.54 12.66
N ILE A 283 -19.29 -5.14 13.84
CA ILE A 283 -20.59 -5.63 14.34
C ILE A 283 -21.74 -5.21 13.41
N LYS A 284 -21.74 -3.96 12.94
CA LYS A 284 -22.75 -3.44 12.01
C LYS A 284 -22.72 -4.19 10.67
N ASN A 285 -21.53 -4.41 10.11
CA ASN A 285 -21.34 -5.13 8.86
C ASN A 285 -21.72 -6.60 9.00
N LYS A 286 -21.33 -7.28 10.09
CA LYS A 286 -21.71 -8.68 10.37
C LYS A 286 -23.23 -8.85 10.46
N ASN A 287 -23.91 -7.92 11.13
CA ASN A 287 -25.37 -7.93 11.24
C ASN A 287 -26.07 -7.58 9.91
N ARG A 288 -25.49 -6.69 9.11
CA ARG A 288 -25.97 -6.38 7.75
C ARG A 288 -25.82 -7.61 6.84
N PHE A 289 -24.60 -8.14 6.74
CA PHE A 289 -24.27 -9.30 5.94
C PHE A 289 -25.12 -10.52 6.29
N SER A 290 -25.33 -10.80 7.58
CA SER A 290 -26.21 -11.92 7.98
C SER A 290 -27.65 -11.75 7.46
N ARG A 291 -28.21 -10.54 7.46
CA ARG A 291 -29.55 -10.32 6.89
C ARG A 291 -29.57 -10.50 5.38
N GLU A 292 -28.56 -9.95 4.69
CA GLU A 292 -28.45 -10.00 3.24
C GLU A 292 -28.23 -11.43 2.74
N LEU A 293 -27.36 -12.21 3.41
CA LEU A 293 -27.12 -13.62 3.12
C LEU A 293 -28.40 -14.45 3.24
N LEU A 294 -29.20 -14.22 4.29
CA LEU A 294 -30.44 -14.97 4.49
C LEU A 294 -31.49 -14.62 3.42
N ILE A 295 -31.59 -13.35 3.01
CA ILE A 295 -32.47 -12.93 1.90
C ILE A 295 -32.03 -13.59 0.60
N LEU A 296 -30.73 -13.57 0.28
CA LEU A 296 -30.18 -14.19 -0.93
C LEU A 296 -30.40 -15.71 -0.94
N HIS A 297 -30.23 -16.37 0.20
CA HIS A 297 -30.47 -17.80 0.35
C HIS A 297 -31.95 -18.14 0.09
N ILE A 298 -32.88 -17.41 0.73
CA ILE A 298 -34.31 -17.64 0.51
C ILE A 298 -34.68 -17.43 -0.96
N ASP A 299 -34.22 -16.35 -1.58
CA ASP A 299 -34.48 -16.06 -3.00
C ASP A 299 -33.96 -17.17 -3.92
N ASN A 300 -32.73 -17.65 -3.69
CA ASN A 300 -32.09 -18.66 -4.53
C ASN A 300 -32.82 -20.02 -4.52
N HIS A 301 -33.57 -20.32 -3.47
CA HIS A 301 -34.35 -21.56 -3.37
C HIS A 301 -35.85 -21.34 -3.59
N THR A 302 -36.31 -20.08 -3.75
CA THR A 302 -37.71 -19.77 -4.07
C THR A 302 -38.02 -20.22 -5.51
N GLY A 303 -39.07 -21.03 -5.71
CA GLY A 303 -39.52 -21.48 -7.03
C GLY A 303 -38.82 -22.73 -7.60
N LYS A 304 -37.86 -23.32 -6.88
CA LYS A 304 -37.24 -24.61 -7.27
C LYS A 304 -38.12 -25.80 -6.85
N LYS A 305 -38.05 -26.93 -7.58
CA LYS A 305 -38.82 -28.16 -7.27
C LYS A 305 -38.62 -28.67 -5.83
N ASN A 306 -37.44 -28.43 -5.24
CA ASN A 306 -37.09 -28.80 -3.86
C ASN A 306 -37.26 -27.65 -2.82
N ALA A 307 -37.93 -26.54 -3.16
CA ALA A 307 -38.08 -25.38 -2.27
C ALA A 307 -38.63 -25.75 -0.87
N LEU A 308 -39.51 -26.76 -0.79
CA LEU A 308 -40.10 -27.23 0.46
C LEU A 308 -39.09 -27.87 1.43
N GLY A 309 -38.01 -28.46 0.92
CA GLY A 309 -36.93 -29.02 1.73
C GLY A 309 -35.86 -27.99 2.09
N GLU A 310 -35.64 -27.00 1.24
CA GLU A 310 -34.52 -26.05 1.36
C GLU A 310 -34.83 -24.82 2.21
N LEU A 311 -36.10 -24.44 2.32
CA LEU A 311 -36.55 -23.21 2.98
C LEU A 311 -37.13 -23.41 4.39
N GLY A 312 -36.90 -24.59 4.97
CA GLY A 312 -37.28 -24.93 6.34
C GLY A 312 -36.35 -24.32 7.38
N TYR A 313 -36.83 -24.16 8.61
CA TYR A 313 -36.00 -23.58 9.69
C TYR A 313 -34.73 -24.42 9.96
N SER A 314 -34.86 -25.74 10.07
CA SER A 314 -33.73 -26.66 10.30
C SER A 314 -32.76 -26.70 9.12
N THR A 315 -33.27 -26.70 7.89
CA THR A 315 -32.45 -26.82 6.69
C THR A 315 -31.70 -25.52 6.36
N ILE A 316 -32.34 -24.36 6.54
CA ILE A 316 -31.64 -23.06 6.49
C ILE A 316 -30.53 -23.02 7.55
N ARG A 317 -30.77 -23.57 8.75
CA ARG A 317 -29.77 -23.62 9.82
C ARG A 317 -28.54 -24.44 9.41
N GLU A 318 -28.76 -25.58 8.77
CA GLU A 318 -27.71 -26.47 8.27
C GLU A 318 -26.93 -25.83 7.12
N HIS A 319 -27.61 -25.27 6.13
CA HIS A 319 -26.97 -24.64 4.96
C HIS A 319 -26.13 -23.41 5.32
N ILE A 320 -26.60 -22.60 6.27
CA ILE A 320 -25.93 -21.37 6.68
C ILE A 320 -25.00 -21.60 7.89
N ALA A 321 -25.07 -22.78 8.52
CA ALA A 321 -24.29 -23.18 9.70
C ALA A 321 -24.39 -22.17 10.87
N TRP A 322 -25.60 -21.68 11.17
CA TRP A 322 -25.84 -20.73 12.27
C TRP A 322 -26.45 -21.39 13.50
N SER A 323 -26.22 -20.81 14.67
CA SER A 323 -26.92 -21.23 15.89
C SER A 323 -28.40 -20.84 15.86
N ASP A 324 -29.25 -21.60 16.57
CA ASP A 324 -30.69 -21.33 16.62
C ASP A 324 -31.01 -19.90 17.07
N ARG A 325 -30.30 -19.41 18.08
CA ARG A 325 -30.47 -18.04 18.58
C ARG A 325 -30.22 -17.00 17.48
N LYS A 326 -29.19 -17.20 16.66
CA LYS A 326 -28.83 -16.27 15.58
C LYS A 326 -29.83 -16.34 14.44
N LEU A 327 -30.18 -17.54 13.98
CA LEU A 327 -31.14 -17.72 12.87
C LEU A 327 -32.51 -17.14 13.25
N LYS A 328 -33.02 -17.49 14.43
CA LYS A 328 -34.27 -16.93 14.96
C LYS A 328 -34.23 -15.40 15.05
N TYR A 329 -33.17 -14.82 15.62
CA TYR A 329 -33.02 -13.36 15.72
C TYR A 329 -33.06 -12.67 14.35
N VAL A 330 -32.37 -13.23 13.35
CA VAL A 330 -32.33 -12.64 12.00
C VAL A 330 -33.68 -12.81 11.29
N LEU A 331 -34.30 -13.99 11.36
CA LEU A 331 -35.62 -14.26 10.78
C LEU A 331 -36.70 -13.35 11.39
N ASP A 332 -36.81 -13.29 12.72
CA ASP A 332 -37.79 -12.45 13.41
C ASP A 332 -37.63 -10.98 13.01
N LYS A 333 -36.39 -10.52 12.83
CA LYS A 333 -36.09 -9.15 12.39
C LYS A 333 -36.47 -8.90 10.93
N LEU A 334 -36.27 -9.88 10.04
CA LEU A 334 -36.68 -9.77 8.63
C LEU A 334 -38.21 -9.85 8.49
N ILE A 335 -38.88 -10.69 9.28
CA ILE A 335 -40.33 -10.81 9.33
C ILE A 335 -40.96 -9.52 9.87
N LYS A 336 -40.45 -8.98 10.98
CA LYS A 336 -40.91 -7.71 11.55
C LYS A 336 -40.75 -6.53 10.58
N LYS A 337 -39.72 -6.57 9.73
CA LYS A 337 -39.50 -5.56 8.67
C LYS A 337 -40.31 -5.83 7.39
N GLY A 338 -41.03 -6.93 7.33
CA GLY A 338 -41.86 -7.31 6.20
C GLY A 338 -41.07 -7.72 4.95
N TYR A 339 -39.82 -8.18 5.08
CA TYR A 339 -39.03 -8.70 3.95
C TYR A 339 -39.20 -10.20 3.72
N VAL A 340 -39.49 -10.94 4.80
CA VAL A 340 -39.68 -12.39 4.79
C VAL A 340 -41.01 -12.68 5.45
N TYR A 341 -41.74 -13.68 4.96
CA TYR A 341 -42.91 -14.21 5.64
C TYR A 341 -42.82 -15.73 5.69
N ARG A 342 -43.56 -16.34 6.63
CA ARG A 342 -43.68 -17.79 6.74
C ARG A 342 -44.91 -18.24 5.95
N ALA A 343 -44.70 -19.01 4.88
CA ALA A 343 -45.79 -19.53 4.06
C ALA A 343 -46.56 -20.63 4.83
N LYS A 344 -47.88 -20.67 4.64
CA LYS A 344 -48.77 -21.65 5.31
C LYS A 344 -48.56 -23.08 4.82
N GLU A 345 -48.00 -23.25 3.62
CA GLU A 345 -47.63 -24.55 3.06
C GLU A 345 -46.36 -25.07 3.76
N ARG A 346 -46.54 -26.00 4.72
CA ARG A 346 -45.46 -26.75 5.42
C ARG A 346 -44.41 -25.93 6.17
N GLY A 347 -44.66 -24.64 6.43
CA GLY A 347 -43.88 -23.84 7.39
C GLY A 347 -42.55 -23.29 6.87
N VAL A 348 -42.38 -23.18 5.54
CA VAL A 348 -41.21 -22.61 4.87
C VAL A 348 -41.21 -21.08 4.86
N TYR A 349 -40.02 -20.48 4.72
CA TYR A 349 -39.85 -19.02 4.62
C TYR A 349 -39.74 -18.57 3.17
N SER A 350 -40.41 -17.47 2.82
CA SER A 350 -40.39 -16.88 1.48
C SER A 350 -40.24 -15.36 1.54
N LEU A 351 -39.77 -14.74 0.46
CA LEU A 351 -39.62 -13.30 0.34
C LEU A 351 -40.95 -12.61 -0.02
N THR A 352 -41.26 -11.52 0.67
CA THR A 352 -42.30 -10.58 0.24
C THR A 352 -41.87 -9.80 -1.01
N GLU A 353 -42.77 -9.05 -1.64
CA GLU A 353 -42.42 -8.17 -2.76
C GLU A 353 -41.38 -7.11 -2.39
N THR A 354 -41.42 -6.58 -1.17
CA THR A 354 -40.39 -5.68 -0.65
C THR A 354 -39.06 -6.41 -0.38
N GLY A 355 -39.11 -7.67 0.05
CA GLY A 355 -37.95 -8.55 0.19
C GLY A 355 -37.27 -8.85 -1.14
N LYS A 356 -38.04 -9.11 -2.21
CA LYS A 356 -37.52 -9.32 -3.57
C LYS A 356 -36.85 -8.07 -4.13
N LYS A 357 -37.45 -6.88 -3.94
CA LYS A 357 -36.80 -5.60 -4.30
C LYS A 357 -35.47 -5.42 -3.58
N LEU A 358 -35.45 -5.65 -2.27
CA LEU A 358 -34.21 -5.59 -1.48
C LEU A 358 -33.18 -6.64 -1.94
N CYS A 359 -33.62 -7.85 -2.29
CA CYS A 359 -32.75 -8.89 -2.85
C CYS A 359 -32.07 -8.41 -4.14
N ASN A 360 -32.82 -7.78 -5.05
CA ASN A 360 -32.27 -7.20 -6.28
C ASN A 360 -31.27 -6.07 -6.01
N ASP A 361 -31.55 -5.20 -5.04
CA ASP A 361 -30.62 -4.14 -4.63
C ASP A 361 -29.34 -4.72 -4.01
N ILE A 362 -29.47 -5.77 -3.18
CA ILE A 362 -28.34 -6.53 -2.63
C ILE A 362 -27.52 -7.13 -3.76
N ARG A 363 -28.15 -7.80 -4.72
CA ARG A 363 -27.46 -8.37 -5.89
C ARG A 363 -26.71 -7.30 -6.66
N LYS A 364 -27.33 -6.13 -6.91
CA LYS A 364 -26.65 -5.00 -7.55
C LYS A 364 -25.46 -4.50 -6.73
N HIS A 365 -25.60 -4.39 -5.41
CA HIS A 365 -24.54 -3.93 -4.51
C HIS A 365 -23.33 -4.86 -4.47
N TYR A 366 -23.56 -6.18 -4.55
CA TYR A 366 -22.51 -7.20 -4.56
C TYR A 366 -22.09 -7.63 -5.98
N GLY A 367 -22.62 -7.00 -7.04
CA GLY A 367 -22.31 -7.36 -8.43
C GLY A 367 -22.90 -8.70 -8.90
N LEU A 368 -23.88 -9.28 -8.20
CA LEU A 368 -24.52 -10.57 -8.48
C LEU A 368 -25.61 -10.51 -9.57
N ARG A 369 -25.56 -9.55 -10.50
CA ARG A 369 -26.52 -9.50 -11.61
C ARG A 369 -26.16 -10.57 -12.63
N VAL A 370 -27.00 -11.60 -12.73
CA VAL A 370 -27.12 -12.42 -13.93
C VAL A 370 -28.12 -11.71 -14.84
N ARG A 371 -27.66 -11.08 -15.92
CA ARG A 371 -28.52 -10.91 -17.09
C ARG A 371 -28.65 -12.31 -17.71
N GLU A 372 -29.83 -12.68 -18.16
CA GLU A 372 -30.15 -14.02 -18.68
C GLU A 372 -29.26 -14.51 -19.84
N ASN A 373 -28.32 -13.69 -20.35
CA ASN A 373 -27.36 -14.07 -21.38
C ASN A 373 -25.88 -13.73 -21.08
N ASP A 374 -25.51 -13.24 -19.89
CA ASP A 374 -24.14 -12.80 -19.63
C ASP A 374 -23.47 -13.50 -18.45
N MET A 375 -22.30 -14.05 -18.78
CA MET A 375 -21.17 -14.46 -17.94
C MET A 375 -21.26 -15.85 -17.32
N ALA A 376 -20.60 -16.77 -18.02
CA ALA A 376 -19.96 -17.94 -17.45
C ALA A 376 -19.36 -17.61 -16.08
N LYS A 377 -19.61 -18.50 -15.11
CA LYS A 377 -18.92 -18.52 -13.81
C LYS A 377 -17.44 -18.16 -14.02
N ILE A 378 -16.98 -17.10 -13.38
CA ILE A 378 -15.54 -16.84 -13.21
C ILE A 378 -15.04 -17.86 -12.19
N ASP A 379 -14.72 -19.06 -12.67
CA ASP A 379 -13.85 -20.04 -12.01
C ASP A 379 -12.50 -19.99 -12.75
N THR A 380 -11.76 -18.88 -12.57
CA THR A 380 -10.43 -18.67 -13.21
C THR A 380 -9.42 -19.73 -12.82
N GLY A 381 -9.64 -20.40 -11.67
CA GLY A 381 -8.77 -21.44 -11.17
C GLY A 381 -8.77 -22.72 -11.99
N ARG A 382 -9.59 -22.88 -13.04
CA ARG A 382 -9.48 -24.00 -13.99
C ARG A 382 -8.60 -23.64 -15.18
N ASP A 383 -8.86 -22.48 -15.75
CA ASP A 383 -8.20 -21.96 -16.94
C ASP A 383 -6.70 -21.74 -16.70
N ASP A 384 -6.32 -21.24 -15.52
CA ASP A 384 -4.91 -21.09 -15.11
C ASP A 384 -4.14 -22.44 -15.16
N TYR A 385 -4.80 -23.56 -14.82
CA TYR A 385 -4.15 -24.89 -14.86
C TYR A 385 -3.94 -25.37 -16.28
N ILE A 386 -4.92 -25.14 -17.15
CA ILE A 386 -4.83 -25.49 -18.57
C ILE A 386 -3.70 -24.70 -19.23
N LEU A 387 -3.61 -23.40 -18.95
CA LEU A 387 -2.52 -22.54 -19.43
C LEU A 387 -1.15 -23.02 -18.92
N ALA A 388 -1.02 -23.29 -17.63
CA ALA A 388 0.24 -23.76 -17.04
C ALA A 388 0.71 -25.11 -17.64
N ILE A 389 -0.22 -26.05 -17.92
CA ILE A 389 0.10 -27.30 -18.59
C ILE A 389 0.51 -27.03 -20.04
N TYR A 390 -0.21 -26.16 -20.76
CA TYR A 390 0.07 -25.83 -22.15
C TYR A 390 1.46 -25.19 -22.33
N GLU A 391 1.83 -24.23 -21.47
CA GLU A 391 3.16 -23.59 -21.50
C GLU A 391 4.30 -24.57 -21.24
N LEU A 392 4.12 -25.51 -20.31
CA LEU A 392 5.11 -26.56 -20.04
C LEU A 392 5.30 -27.47 -21.26
N ILE A 393 4.21 -27.81 -21.95
CA ILE A 393 4.25 -28.61 -23.18
C ILE A 393 4.97 -27.84 -24.30
N GLU A 394 4.68 -26.55 -24.49
CA GLU A 394 5.38 -25.73 -25.52
C GLU A 394 6.88 -25.61 -25.24
N LYS A 395 7.28 -25.50 -23.97
CA LYS A 395 8.69 -25.51 -23.55
C LYS A 395 9.37 -26.88 -23.64
N LYS A 396 8.68 -27.91 -24.15
CA LYS A 396 9.11 -29.32 -24.18
C LYS A 396 9.47 -29.86 -22.80
N GLU A 397 8.84 -29.34 -21.76
CA GLU A 397 9.02 -29.77 -20.39
C GLU A 397 7.93 -30.76 -19.94
N THR A 398 8.29 -31.67 -19.05
CA THR A 398 7.35 -32.63 -18.47
C THR A 398 6.45 -31.95 -17.44
N ALA A 399 5.15 -31.88 -17.70
CA ALA A 399 4.19 -31.33 -16.76
C ALA A 399 3.90 -32.31 -15.61
N THR A 400 4.30 -31.92 -14.40
CA THR A 400 4.10 -32.71 -13.18
C THR A 400 3.34 -31.89 -12.14
N ASN A 401 2.69 -32.57 -11.19
CA ASN A 401 2.00 -31.90 -10.07
C ASN A 401 2.89 -30.88 -9.34
N LYS A 402 4.19 -31.19 -9.19
CA LYS A 402 5.14 -30.29 -8.53
C LYS A 402 5.38 -29.02 -9.33
N LYS A 403 5.63 -29.13 -10.64
CA LYS A 403 5.87 -27.97 -11.51
C LYS A 403 4.64 -27.09 -11.65
N ILE A 404 3.46 -27.69 -11.82
CA ILE A 404 2.20 -26.94 -11.91
C ILE A 404 1.92 -26.19 -10.61
N ALA A 405 2.17 -26.82 -9.45
CA ALA A 405 2.03 -26.17 -8.15
C ALA A 405 2.97 -24.97 -7.99
N GLU A 406 4.20 -25.08 -8.49
CA GLU A 406 5.21 -24.02 -8.45
C GLU A 406 4.85 -22.84 -9.34
N ILE A 407 4.44 -23.08 -10.59
CA ILE A 407 4.00 -22.04 -11.54
C ILE A 407 2.80 -21.26 -11.00
N LEU A 408 1.81 -21.97 -10.43
CA LEU A 408 0.57 -21.36 -9.95
C LEU A 408 0.66 -20.82 -8.52
N GLY A 409 1.75 -21.06 -7.80
CA GLY A 409 1.90 -20.65 -6.40
C GLY A 409 0.91 -21.31 -5.44
N VAL A 410 0.43 -22.52 -5.77
CA VAL A 410 -0.59 -23.26 -4.99
C VAL A 410 -0.01 -24.53 -4.36
N LYS A 411 -0.72 -25.10 -3.38
CA LYS A 411 -0.31 -26.36 -2.74
C LYS A 411 -0.54 -27.53 -3.69
N ALA A 412 0.39 -28.49 -3.73
CA ALA A 412 0.28 -29.71 -4.56
C ALA A 412 -1.01 -30.51 -4.34
N ALA A 413 -1.59 -30.49 -3.14
CA ALA A 413 -2.87 -31.14 -2.86
C ALA A 413 -4.04 -30.52 -3.65
N SER A 414 -4.04 -29.19 -3.80
CA SER A 414 -5.04 -28.46 -4.59
C SER A 414 -4.90 -28.78 -6.07
N VAL A 415 -3.67 -28.98 -6.55
CA VAL A 415 -3.39 -29.39 -7.93
C VAL A 415 -3.97 -30.76 -8.22
N SER A 416 -3.75 -31.74 -7.35
CA SER A 416 -4.32 -33.08 -7.51
C SER A 416 -5.85 -33.08 -7.56
N GLU A 417 -6.51 -32.25 -6.75
CA GLU A 417 -7.97 -32.13 -6.76
C GLU A 417 -8.48 -31.50 -8.06
N MET A 418 -7.82 -30.44 -8.54
CA MET A 418 -8.21 -29.77 -9.78
C MET A 418 -7.98 -30.65 -11.01
N LEU A 419 -6.83 -31.32 -11.09
CA LEU A 419 -6.52 -32.24 -12.19
C LEU A 419 -7.51 -33.39 -12.27
N LYS A 420 -7.99 -33.89 -11.12
CA LYS A 420 -9.05 -34.89 -11.09
C LYS A 420 -10.32 -34.37 -11.77
N LYS A 421 -10.75 -33.14 -11.46
CA LYS A 421 -11.91 -32.50 -12.10
C LYS A 421 -11.70 -32.29 -13.60
N LEU A 422 -10.53 -31.80 -14.02
CA LEU A 422 -10.20 -31.62 -15.44
C LEU A 422 -10.12 -32.94 -16.22
N THR A 423 -9.71 -34.02 -15.56
CA THR A 423 -9.71 -35.37 -16.14
C THR A 423 -11.14 -35.91 -16.28
N GLU A 424 -12.00 -35.72 -15.27
CA GLU A 424 -13.43 -36.08 -15.32
C GLU A 424 -14.20 -35.33 -16.43
N GLU A 425 -13.79 -34.10 -16.73
CA GLU A 425 -14.37 -33.24 -17.78
C GLU A 425 -13.71 -33.46 -19.17
N GLY A 426 -12.68 -34.29 -19.27
CA GLY A 426 -12.05 -34.66 -20.54
C GLY A 426 -11.14 -33.59 -21.15
N GLU A 427 -10.64 -32.63 -20.36
CA GLU A 427 -9.72 -31.58 -20.82
C GLU A 427 -8.23 -31.95 -20.62
N VAL A 428 -7.96 -32.91 -19.71
CA VAL A 428 -6.60 -33.35 -19.34
C VAL A 428 -6.58 -34.88 -19.23
N TYR A 429 -5.44 -35.50 -19.56
CA TYR A 429 -5.17 -36.91 -19.28
C TYR A 429 -3.77 -37.09 -18.71
N THR A 430 -3.52 -38.23 -18.07
CA THR A 430 -2.19 -38.56 -17.50
C THR A 430 -1.60 -39.76 -18.21
N GLU A 431 -0.36 -39.63 -18.67
CA GLU A 431 0.40 -40.69 -19.33
C GLU A 431 1.84 -40.69 -18.80
N ASN A 432 2.35 -41.86 -18.37
CA ASN A 432 3.73 -42.00 -17.87
C ASN A 432 4.15 -40.98 -16.80
N LYS A 433 3.24 -40.65 -15.86
CA LYS A 433 3.41 -39.60 -14.82
C LYS A 433 3.55 -38.16 -15.35
N SER A 434 3.31 -37.94 -16.64
CA SER A 434 3.17 -36.63 -17.25
C SER A 434 1.69 -36.28 -17.42
N ILE A 435 1.36 -35.02 -17.18
CA ILE A 435 0.00 -34.47 -17.37
C ILE A 435 -0.05 -33.84 -18.76
N LEU A 436 -1.03 -34.20 -19.57
CA LEU A 436 -1.15 -33.77 -20.96
C LEU A 436 -2.55 -33.21 -21.22
N LEU A 437 -2.65 -32.25 -22.14
CA LEU A 437 -3.93 -31.70 -22.58
C LEU A 437 -4.55 -32.59 -23.66
N THR A 438 -5.83 -32.88 -23.54
CA THR A 438 -6.63 -33.42 -24.65
C THR A 438 -6.81 -32.36 -25.73
N GLU A 439 -7.35 -32.73 -26.90
CA GLU A 439 -7.64 -31.76 -27.96
C GLU A 439 -8.59 -30.64 -27.51
N THR A 440 -9.58 -30.95 -26.68
CA THR A 440 -10.48 -29.94 -26.11
C THR A 440 -9.73 -28.99 -25.17
N GLY A 441 -8.81 -29.51 -24.35
CA GLY A 441 -7.93 -28.71 -23.49
C GLY A 441 -6.99 -27.79 -24.28
N LYS A 442 -6.42 -28.28 -25.40
CA LYS A 442 -5.56 -27.47 -26.28
C LYS A 442 -6.33 -26.34 -26.95
N ILE A 443 -7.52 -26.61 -27.48
CA ILE A 443 -8.38 -25.59 -28.10
C ILE A 443 -8.71 -24.49 -27.08
N ARG A 444 -9.03 -24.89 -25.85
CA ARG A 444 -9.32 -23.95 -24.75
C ARG A 444 -8.11 -23.10 -24.39
N ALA A 445 -6.93 -23.71 -24.23
CA ALA A 445 -5.68 -22.99 -23.96
C ALA A 445 -5.36 -21.96 -25.06
N ARG A 446 -5.44 -22.38 -26.34
CA ARG A 446 -5.20 -21.50 -27.50
C ARG A 446 -6.18 -20.33 -27.55
N THR A 447 -7.45 -20.57 -27.23
CA THR A 447 -8.48 -19.52 -27.18
C THR A 447 -8.17 -18.50 -26.09
N LEU A 448 -7.76 -18.95 -24.90
CA LEU A 448 -7.40 -18.08 -23.78
C LEU A 448 -6.15 -17.25 -24.10
N LEU A 449 -5.08 -17.89 -24.61
CA LEU A 449 -3.86 -17.20 -25.01
C LEU A 449 -4.11 -16.20 -26.14
N THR A 450 -5.00 -16.52 -27.08
CA THR A 450 -5.43 -15.58 -28.13
C THR A 450 -6.08 -14.34 -27.53
N LYS A 451 -6.99 -14.51 -26.56
CA LYS A 451 -7.61 -13.37 -25.85
C LYS A 451 -6.57 -12.51 -25.13
N HIS A 452 -5.64 -13.15 -24.41
CA HIS A 452 -4.53 -12.48 -23.73
C HIS A 452 -3.75 -11.59 -24.68
N ARG A 453 -3.24 -12.19 -25.76
CA ARG A 453 -2.33 -11.58 -26.72
C ARG A 453 -2.99 -10.45 -27.51
N LEU A 454 -4.28 -10.59 -27.85
CA LEU A 454 -5.05 -9.51 -28.47
C LEU A 454 -5.20 -8.30 -27.53
N TRP A 455 -5.43 -8.54 -26.23
CA TRP A 455 -5.47 -7.45 -25.26
C TRP A 455 -4.11 -6.81 -25.06
N GLU A 456 -3.03 -7.59 -24.97
CA GLU A 456 -1.68 -7.02 -24.90
C GLU A 456 -1.40 -6.08 -26.06
N LEU A 457 -1.71 -6.52 -27.29
CA LEU A 457 -1.53 -5.70 -28.49
C LEU A 457 -2.37 -4.42 -28.45
N PHE A 458 -3.66 -4.54 -28.12
CA PHE A 458 -4.55 -3.39 -28.03
C PHE A 458 -4.09 -2.36 -27.00
N LEU A 459 -3.74 -2.82 -25.79
CA LEU A 459 -3.31 -1.95 -24.69
C LEU A 459 -2.02 -1.20 -25.06
N VAL A 460 -1.06 -1.90 -25.66
CA VAL A 460 0.21 -1.33 -26.09
C VAL A 460 0.02 -0.33 -27.23
N GLU A 461 -0.60 -0.75 -28.34
CA GLU A 461 -0.64 0.05 -29.57
C GLU A 461 -1.61 1.24 -29.49
N TYR A 462 -2.76 1.06 -28.80
CA TYR A 462 -3.84 2.04 -28.82
C TYR A 462 -3.98 2.83 -27.51
N LEU A 463 -3.51 2.28 -26.39
CA LEU A 463 -3.62 2.93 -25.08
C LEU A 463 -2.28 3.39 -24.50
N GLY A 464 -1.17 3.15 -25.22
CA GLY A 464 0.16 3.64 -24.84
C GLY A 464 0.73 2.95 -23.61
N TYR A 465 0.31 1.70 -23.35
CA TYR A 465 0.89 0.91 -22.28
C TYR A 465 2.36 0.59 -22.55
N SER A 466 3.13 0.52 -21.46
CA SER A 466 4.47 -0.07 -21.50
C SER A 466 4.35 -1.57 -21.70
N TRP A 467 5.21 -2.11 -22.56
CA TRP A 467 5.32 -3.54 -22.84
C TRP A 467 5.70 -4.37 -21.61
N GLN A 468 6.27 -3.74 -20.57
CA GLN A 468 6.67 -4.38 -19.31
C GLN A 468 5.51 -4.55 -18.32
N ASP A 469 4.48 -3.71 -18.42
CA ASP A 469 3.40 -3.61 -17.42
C ASP A 469 2.05 -4.11 -17.94
N VAL A 470 1.98 -4.51 -19.22
CA VAL A 470 0.71 -4.86 -19.90
C VAL A 470 0.11 -6.20 -19.45
N HIS A 471 0.94 -7.12 -18.96
CA HIS A 471 0.55 -8.52 -18.73
C HIS A 471 -0.58 -8.68 -17.70
N GLU A 472 -0.51 -7.94 -16.57
CA GLU A 472 -1.50 -8.05 -15.50
C GLU A 472 -2.89 -7.55 -15.94
N ASP A 473 -2.93 -6.44 -16.69
CA ASP A 473 -4.18 -5.87 -17.19
C ASP A 473 -4.76 -6.73 -18.33
N ALA A 474 -3.92 -7.26 -19.22
CA ALA A 474 -4.34 -8.20 -20.26
C ALA A 474 -4.93 -9.49 -19.66
N LYS A 475 -4.29 -10.03 -18.61
CA LYS A 475 -4.77 -11.19 -17.86
C LYS A 475 -6.14 -10.93 -17.23
N ALA A 476 -6.38 -9.76 -16.65
CA ALA A 476 -7.70 -9.43 -16.09
C ALA A 476 -8.79 -9.38 -17.19
N LEU A 477 -8.45 -8.88 -18.37
CA LEU A 477 -9.38 -8.71 -19.49
C LEU A 477 -9.69 -10.03 -20.22
N GLU A 478 -8.74 -10.96 -20.31
CA GLU A 478 -8.92 -12.23 -21.02
C GLU A 478 -10.10 -13.05 -20.48
N TYR A 479 -10.25 -13.09 -19.15
CA TYR A 479 -11.26 -13.91 -18.47
C TYR A 479 -12.68 -13.38 -18.64
N VAL A 480 -12.82 -12.07 -18.80
CA VAL A 480 -14.12 -11.42 -18.99
C VAL A 480 -14.49 -11.27 -20.47
N THR A 481 -13.62 -11.71 -21.37
CA THR A 481 -13.80 -11.59 -22.81
C THR A 481 -14.58 -12.77 -23.37
N SER A 482 -15.82 -12.51 -23.80
CA SER A 482 -16.62 -13.48 -24.56
C SER A 482 -16.02 -13.75 -25.94
N ASN A 483 -16.36 -14.87 -26.57
CA ASN A 483 -15.83 -15.20 -27.90
C ASN A 483 -16.22 -14.12 -28.94
N GLY A 484 -17.45 -13.61 -28.89
CA GLY A 484 -17.87 -12.52 -29.78
C GLY A 484 -17.14 -11.19 -29.54
N LEU A 485 -16.70 -10.90 -28.31
CA LEU A 485 -15.85 -9.72 -28.04
C LEU A 485 -14.43 -9.95 -28.57
N LYS A 486 -13.86 -11.14 -28.34
CA LYS A 486 -12.56 -11.55 -28.89
C LYS A 486 -12.54 -11.44 -30.41
N ASP A 487 -13.56 -11.95 -31.11
CA ASP A 487 -13.62 -11.91 -32.58
C ASP A 487 -13.64 -10.47 -33.11
N ARG A 488 -14.44 -9.59 -32.49
CA ARG A 488 -14.48 -8.17 -32.85
C ARG A 488 -13.18 -7.43 -32.55
N LEU A 489 -12.53 -7.75 -31.42
CA LEU A 489 -11.23 -7.20 -31.08
C LEU A 489 -10.17 -7.65 -32.09
N ASN A 490 -10.21 -8.91 -32.48
CA ASN A 490 -9.32 -9.49 -33.48
C ASN A 490 -9.49 -8.83 -34.86
N GLU A 491 -10.73 -8.63 -35.30
CA GLU A 491 -11.03 -7.89 -36.53
C GLU A 491 -10.58 -6.42 -36.45
N PHE A 492 -10.80 -5.76 -35.32
CA PHE A 492 -10.36 -4.38 -35.09
C PHE A 492 -8.84 -4.23 -35.22
N LEU A 493 -8.09 -5.19 -34.68
CA LEU A 493 -6.63 -5.28 -34.77
C LEU A 493 -6.12 -5.80 -36.12
N LYS A 494 -7.03 -6.02 -37.10
CA LYS A 494 -6.72 -6.52 -38.45
C LYS A 494 -6.09 -7.93 -38.48
N LYS A 495 -6.53 -8.82 -37.58
CA LYS A 495 -6.08 -10.21 -37.50
C LYS A 495 -4.55 -10.34 -37.40
N PRO A 496 -3.94 -9.77 -36.35
CA PRO A 496 -2.49 -9.77 -36.16
C PRO A 496 -1.97 -11.20 -35.94
N MET A 497 -0.82 -11.52 -36.53
CA MET A 497 -0.19 -12.83 -36.33
C MET A 497 0.49 -12.91 -34.96
N HIS A 498 1.17 -11.85 -34.50
CA HIS A 498 1.93 -11.88 -33.25
C HIS A 498 1.40 -10.85 -32.24
N CYS A 499 1.59 -11.15 -30.95
CA CYS A 499 1.44 -10.19 -29.87
C CYS A 499 2.66 -9.25 -29.83
N PRO A 500 2.64 -8.20 -29.00
CA PRO A 500 3.79 -7.34 -28.78
C PRO A 500 5.06 -8.18 -28.57
N HIS A 501 5.08 -9.08 -27.58
CA HIS A 501 6.25 -9.88 -27.21
C HIS A 501 6.67 -10.95 -28.23
N GLY A 502 6.09 -10.98 -29.44
CA GLY A 502 6.44 -11.92 -30.51
C GLY A 502 5.68 -13.26 -30.44
N ASN A 503 4.91 -13.50 -29.38
CA ASN A 503 4.15 -14.74 -29.23
C ASN A 503 2.98 -14.82 -30.21
N GLU A 504 2.66 -16.02 -30.68
CA GLU A 504 1.68 -16.26 -31.74
C GLU A 504 0.23 -16.00 -31.33
N ILE A 505 -0.58 -15.40 -32.17
CA ILE A 505 -2.03 -15.34 -31.95
C ILE A 505 -2.61 -16.55 -32.68
N TYR A 506 -2.83 -17.65 -31.93
CA TYR A 506 -3.08 -18.97 -32.50
C TYR A 506 -4.25 -19.02 -33.48
N GLU A 507 -5.33 -18.28 -33.23
CA GLU A 507 -6.50 -18.29 -34.12
C GLU A 507 -6.28 -17.56 -35.45
N ASN A 508 -5.22 -16.74 -35.55
CA ASN A 508 -4.83 -16.09 -36.80
C ASN A 508 -3.79 -16.91 -37.56
N HIS A 509 -3.22 -17.93 -36.93
CA HIS A 509 -2.33 -18.86 -37.59
C HIS A 509 -3.14 -19.98 -38.27
N PRO A 510 -2.81 -20.35 -39.52
CA PRO A 510 -3.19 -21.61 -40.15
C PRO A 510 -2.90 -22.80 -39.23
N ASP A 511 -3.75 -23.81 -39.33
CA ASP A 511 -3.66 -25.04 -38.54
C ASP A 511 -2.24 -25.65 -38.60
N THR A 512 -1.67 -25.94 -37.43
CA THR A 512 -0.32 -26.52 -37.30
C THR A 512 -0.17 -27.86 -38.03
N ASP A 513 -1.27 -28.53 -38.36
CA ASP A 513 -1.28 -29.78 -39.13
C ASP A 513 -0.96 -29.58 -40.63
N LYS A 514 -0.90 -28.34 -41.13
CA LYS A 514 -0.60 -28.03 -42.54
C LYS A 514 0.83 -27.58 -42.81
N VAL A 515 1.59 -27.25 -41.77
CA VAL A 515 2.97 -26.78 -41.90
C VAL A 515 3.96 -27.93 -41.70
N LYS A 516 4.96 -28.01 -42.58
CA LYS A 516 6.05 -29.00 -42.52
C LYS A 516 7.37 -28.27 -42.34
N LYS A 517 8.40 -28.95 -41.82
CA LYS A 517 9.75 -28.40 -41.88
C LYS A 517 10.18 -28.27 -43.33
N LEU A 518 10.93 -27.23 -43.66
CA LEU A 518 11.46 -27.08 -45.02
C LEU A 518 12.34 -28.28 -45.41
N SER A 519 13.04 -28.89 -44.44
CA SER A 519 13.81 -30.14 -44.63
C SER A 519 12.97 -31.36 -45.01
N GLU A 520 11.66 -31.34 -44.78
CA GLU A 520 10.73 -32.45 -45.05
C GLU A 520 9.95 -32.26 -46.36
N VAL A 521 10.22 -31.18 -47.09
CA VAL A 521 9.54 -30.83 -48.34
C VAL A 521 10.26 -31.45 -49.54
N SER A 522 9.50 -31.94 -50.52
CA SER A 522 10.06 -32.54 -51.74
C SER A 522 10.45 -31.49 -52.79
N ARG A 523 11.45 -31.83 -53.62
CA ARG A 523 11.86 -31.00 -54.77
C ARG A 523 10.65 -30.68 -55.66
N GLY A 524 10.55 -29.43 -56.10
CA GLY A 524 9.47 -28.92 -56.95
C GLY A 524 8.23 -28.39 -56.21
N SER A 525 8.18 -28.47 -54.88
CA SER A 525 7.06 -27.92 -54.11
C SER A 525 7.16 -26.39 -53.97
N SER A 526 6.03 -25.70 -54.18
CA SER A 526 5.85 -24.30 -53.81
C SER A 526 5.52 -24.21 -52.34
N CYS A 527 6.19 -23.31 -51.63
CA CYS A 527 6.11 -23.18 -50.18
C CYS A 527 6.02 -21.72 -49.76
N ARG A 528 5.27 -21.46 -48.70
CA ARG A 528 5.26 -20.17 -48.01
C ARG A 528 5.91 -20.32 -46.64
N LEU A 529 6.88 -19.47 -46.30
CA LEU A 529 7.49 -19.47 -44.96
C LEU A 529 6.48 -19.02 -43.93
N HIS A 530 6.20 -19.88 -42.97
CA HIS A 530 5.14 -19.68 -42.00
C HIS A 530 5.67 -19.30 -40.61
N LYS A 531 6.67 -20.04 -40.13
CA LYS A 531 7.25 -19.86 -38.79
C LYS A 531 8.72 -20.24 -38.81
N VAL A 532 9.51 -19.64 -37.93
CA VAL A 532 10.89 -20.03 -37.65
C VAL A 532 11.05 -20.23 -36.14
N ASP A 533 11.95 -21.13 -35.74
CA ASP A 533 12.29 -21.28 -34.33
C ASP A 533 12.88 -19.97 -33.78
N ASP A 534 12.58 -19.66 -32.51
CA ASP A 534 13.07 -18.48 -31.80
C ASP A 534 14.56 -18.64 -31.42
N ASP A 535 15.42 -18.52 -32.43
CA ASP A 535 16.87 -18.65 -32.35
C ASP A 535 17.52 -17.43 -33.03
N ARG A 536 18.32 -16.68 -32.25
CA ARG A 536 18.91 -15.42 -32.69
C ARG A 536 19.80 -15.57 -33.93
N ASP A 537 20.60 -16.64 -33.98
CA ASP A 537 21.53 -16.90 -35.07
C ASP A 537 20.76 -17.26 -36.36
N LEU A 538 19.62 -17.94 -36.23
CA LEU A 538 18.71 -18.23 -37.35
C LEU A 538 18.05 -16.97 -37.90
N ILE A 539 17.60 -16.06 -37.02
CA ILE A 539 16.97 -14.80 -37.42
C ILE A 539 17.97 -13.93 -38.18
N GLU A 540 19.18 -13.75 -37.65
CA GLU A 540 20.25 -12.99 -38.33
C GLU A 540 20.61 -13.61 -39.70
N TYR A 541 20.68 -14.95 -39.78
CA TYR A 541 20.91 -15.67 -41.05
C TYR A 541 19.81 -15.41 -42.09
N LEU A 542 18.54 -15.40 -41.68
CA LEU A 542 17.41 -15.16 -42.60
C LEU A 542 17.33 -13.71 -43.07
N GLU A 543 17.69 -12.75 -42.21
CA GLU A 543 17.84 -11.35 -42.61
C GLU A 543 18.94 -11.18 -43.67
N GLU A 544 20.10 -11.84 -43.51
CA GLU A 544 21.18 -11.84 -44.51
C GLU A 544 20.71 -12.41 -45.85
N LYS A 545 19.94 -13.50 -45.82
CA LYS A 545 19.32 -14.12 -47.01
C LYS A 545 18.08 -13.36 -47.52
N LYS A 546 17.66 -12.27 -46.84
CA LYS A 546 16.46 -11.48 -47.15
C LYS A 546 15.21 -12.35 -47.28
N ILE A 547 15.00 -13.26 -46.33
CA ILE A 547 13.83 -14.13 -46.27
C ILE A 547 13.00 -13.71 -45.06
N ALA A 548 11.77 -13.29 -45.32
CA ALA A 548 10.82 -12.88 -44.29
C ALA A 548 9.70 -13.93 -44.10
N ILE A 549 9.08 -13.91 -42.93
CA ILE A 549 7.85 -14.67 -42.69
C ILE A 549 6.79 -14.17 -43.69
N GLY A 550 6.15 -15.12 -44.38
CA GLY A 550 5.18 -14.86 -45.44
C GLY A 550 5.75 -14.96 -46.86
N ASP A 551 7.07 -15.03 -47.04
CA ASP A 551 7.67 -15.16 -48.37
C ASP A 551 7.31 -16.50 -49.04
N GLU A 552 7.06 -16.44 -50.34
CA GLU A 552 6.80 -17.61 -51.19
C GLU A 552 8.04 -17.97 -52.02
N PHE A 553 8.34 -19.26 -52.08
CA PHE A 553 9.45 -19.79 -52.86
C PHE A 553 9.21 -21.24 -53.29
N VAL A 554 9.90 -21.65 -54.35
CA VAL A 554 9.87 -23.02 -54.88
C VAL A 554 11.15 -23.74 -54.50
N VAL A 555 11.04 -24.96 -53.96
CA VAL A 555 12.19 -25.82 -53.68
C VAL A 555 12.75 -26.35 -55.01
N LYS A 556 13.87 -25.82 -55.48
CA LYS A 556 14.51 -26.26 -56.74
C LYS A 556 15.33 -27.52 -56.56
N ASP A 557 16.15 -27.54 -55.53
CA ASP A 557 17.07 -28.65 -55.29
C ASP A 557 17.34 -28.83 -53.79
N ILE A 558 17.74 -30.05 -53.42
CA ILE A 558 18.11 -30.42 -52.04
C ILE A 558 19.43 -31.17 -52.14
N ASP A 559 20.48 -30.66 -51.51
CA ASP A 559 21.81 -31.28 -51.49
C ASP A 559 21.82 -32.47 -50.52
N ASP A 560 22.16 -33.66 -51.02
CA ASP A 560 22.11 -34.90 -50.24
C ASP A 560 23.32 -35.06 -49.28
N PHE A 561 24.34 -34.19 -49.36
CA PHE A 561 25.53 -34.25 -48.51
C PHE A 561 25.39 -33.41 -47.23
N ASP A 562 24.81 -32.20 -47.32
CA ASP A 562 24.69 -31.27 -46.20
C ASP A 562 23.26 -30.83 -45.87
N ASP A 563 22.27 -31.45 -46.51
CA ASP A 563 20.84 -31.15 -46.39
C ASP A 563 20.49 -29.69 -46.73
N SER A 564 21.36 -28.96 -47.45
CA SER A 564 21.06 -27.60 -47.87
C SER A 564 20.02 -27.57 -48.99
N ILE A 565 19.18 -26.53 -48.98
CA ILE A 565 18.02 -26.43 -49.87
C ILE A 565 18.14 -25.18 -50.72
N LEU A 566 18.09 -25.36 -52.03
CA LEU A 566 18.03 -24.26 -52.99
C LEU A 566 16.57 -23.86 -53.19
N VAL A 567 16.20 -22.67 -52.73
CA VAL A 567 14.87 -22.10 -52.91
C VAL A 567 14.89 -20.97 -53.92
N SER A 568 13.88 -20.92 -54.79
CA SER A 568 13.74 -19.88 -55.82
C SER A 568 12.58 -18.96 -55.45
N SER A 569 12.86 -17.68 -55.24
CA SER A 569 11.83 -16.63 -55.10
C SER A 569 11.76 -15.80 -56.39
N ALA A 570 10.75 -14.95 -56.56
CA ALA A 570 10.45 -14.22 -57.79
C ALA A 570 11.62 -13.35 -58.35
N SER A 571 12.67 -13.11 -57.56
CA SER A 571 13.80 -12.25 -57.92
C SER A 571 15.19 -12.90 -57.86
N GLU A 572 15.39 -14.04 -57.16
CA GLU A 572 16.72 -14.68 -57.03
C GLU A 572 16.63 -16.11 -56.45
N ASP A 573 17.64 -16.93 -56.75
CA ASP A 573 17.84 -18.24 -56.12
C ASP A 573 18.66 -18.08 -54.84
N LYS A 574 18.22 -18.73 -53.75
CA LYS A 574 18.81 -18.62 -52.42
C LYS A 574 19.13 -20.00 -51.85
N HIS A 575 20.36 -20.18 -51.37
CA HIS A 575 20.75 -21.38 -50.62
C HIS A 575 20.42 -21.25 -49.14
N ILE A 576 19.68 -22.23 -48.62
CA ILE A 576 19.32 -22.39 -47.21
C ILE A 576 20.13 -23.53 -46.63
N ALA A 577 20.98 -23.25 -45.64
CA ALA A 577 21.73 -24.30 -44.95
C ALA A 577 20.78 -25.32 -44.31
N GLY A 578 21.12 -26.61 -44.33
CA GLY A 578 20.27 -27.68 -43.76
C GLY A 578 19.91 -27.44 -42.29
N LYS A 579 20.83 -26.87 -41.51
CA LYS A 579 20.58 -26.45 -40.11
C LYS A 579 19.46 -25.40 -39.98
N ALA A 580 19.33 -24.50 -40.95
CA ALA A 580 18.24 -23.53 -40.99
C ALA A 580 16.95 -24.18 -41.49
N ALA A 581 17.02 -25.04 -42.50
CA ALA A 581 15.85 -25.72 -43.08
C ALA A 581 15.06 -26.58 -42.08
N VAL A 582 15.72 -27.22 -41.12
CA VAL A 582 15.06 -28.02 -40.06
C VAL A 582 14.30 -27.14 -39.04
N ARG A 583 14.62 -25.85 -38.98
CA ARG A 583 14.07 -24.85 -38.05
C ARG A 583 13.12 -23.86 -38.72
N MET A 584 12.87 -24.05 -40.02
CA MET A 584 11.91 -23.28 -40.82
C MET A 584 10.67 -24.13 -41.06
N MET A 585 9.51 -23.63 -40.66
CA MET A 585 8.21 -24.25 -40.91
C MET A 585 7.53 -23.57 -42.10
N VAL A 586 7.17 -24.37 -43.10
CA VAL A 586 6.58 -23.91 -44.36
C VAL A 586 5.23 -24.56 -44.63
N GLU A 587 4.32 -23.80 -45.23
CA GLU A 587 3.05 -24.28 -45.76
C GLU A 587 3.23 -24.58 -47.25
N ILE A 588 2.88 -25.80 -47.71
CA ILE A 588 2.91 -26.13 -49.14
C ILE A 588 1.67 -25.49 -49.80
N ILE A 589 1.90 -24.67 -50.82
CA ILE A 589 0.87 -23.87 -51.52
C ILE A 589 0.61 -24.31 -52.95
#